data_AF-A0AAV4HNC2-F1
#
_entry.id   AF-A0AAV4HNC2-F1
#
_cell.length_a   1.000
_cell.length_b   1.000
_cell.length_c   1.000
_cell.angle_alpha   90.00
_cell.angle_beta   90.00
_cell.angle_gamma   90.00
#
_symmetry.space_group_name_H-M   'P 1'
#
loop_
_entity.id
_entity.type
_entity.pdbx_description
1 polymer ?
#
loop_
_entity_poly.entity_id
_entity_poly.type
_entity_poly.pdbx_seq_one_letter_code
_entity_poly.pdbx_strand_id
1 'polypeptide(L)'
;MKLVVLKYPKVLPWRRDMIANVRFHLKEFLSFNNAQLKEMLLKEPKIYLSSPNRLTEVFDYLHNNMAISRHQMMVWPSILRTRPHIIRDRHLFLVALGRAQYDPCLENFVSLKALGANHDSDFCKNVAKCEEADFHAFLKTL
;
A
#
# COMPACT_ATOMS: atom_id res chain seq x y z
N MET A 1 13.48 -16.13 -9.69
CA MET A 1 14.42 -15.27 -10.43
C MET A 1 14.02 -15.12 -11.91
N LYS A 2 14.02 -16.18 -12.74
CA LYS A 2 13.73 -16.07 -14.20
C LYS A 2 12.44 -15.28 -14.54
N LEU A 3 11.29 -15.60 -13.93
CA LEU A 3 10.01 -14.89 -14.20
C LEU A 3 10.01 -13.40 -13.79
N VAL A 4 10.76 -13.05 -12.75
CA VAL A 4 10.86 -11.66 -12.24
C VAL A 4 11.70 -10.81 -13.20
N VAL A 5 12.79 -11.39 -13.70
CA VAL A 5 13.65 -10.76 -14.70
C VAL A 5 12.89 -10.54 -16.01
N LEU A 6 12.01 -11.46 -16.41
CA LEU A 6 11.16 -11.29 -17.60
C LEU A 6 10.14 -10.14 -17.42
N LYS A 7 9.50 -10.03 -16.25
CA LYS A 7 8.54 -8.95 -15.96
C LYS A 7 9.19 -7.59 -15.73
N TYR A 8 10.42 -7.56 -15.20
CA TYR A 8 11.13 -6.33 -14.92
C TYR A 8 12.65 -6.52 -15.14
N PRO A 9 13.13 -6.41 -16.39
CA PRO A 9 14.54 -6.63 -16.73
C PRO A 9 15.47 -5.66 -16.00
N LYS A 10 14.95 -4.48 -15.66
CA LYS A 10 15.63 -3.47 -14.85
C LYS A 10 15.96 -3.94 -13.43
N VAL A 11 15.56 -5.12 -12.95
CA VAL A 11 16.07 -5.70 -11.69
C VAL A 11 17.53 -6.16 -11.84
N LEU A 12 17.98 -6.55 -13.04
CA LEU A 12 19.30 -7.16 -13.27
C LEU A 12 20.51 -6.28 -12.88
N PRO A 13 20.53 -4.96 -13.13
CA PRO A 13 21.66 -4.11 -12.74
C PRO A 13 21.75 -3.84 -11.23
N TRP A 14 20.72 -4.21 -10.45
CA TRP A 14 20.67 -3.84 -9.03
C TRP A 14 21.47 -4.83 -8.19
N ARG A 15 22.25 -4.26 -7.26
CA ARG A 15 23.07 -5.02 -6.31
C ARG A 15 22.19 -6.04 -5.61
N ARG A 16 22.53 -7.33 -5.72
CA ARG A 16 21.86 -8.45 -5.03
C ARG A 16 21.61 -8.13 -3.55
N ASP A 17 22.52 -7.36 -2.97
CA ASP A 17 22.49 -6.87 -1.60
C ASP A 17 21.28 -5.99 -1.28
N MET A 18 20.83 -5.12 -2.20
CA MET A 18 19.65 -4.28 -1.98
C MET A 18 18.37 -5.11 -1.93
N ILE A 19 18.24 -6.07 -2.85
CA ILE A 19 17.10 -7.00 -2.88
C ILE A 19 17.12 -7.88 -1.64
N ALA A 20 18.29 -8.37 -1.25
CA ALA A 20 18.46 -9.18 -0.03
C ALA A 20 18.11 -8.38 1.23
N ASN A 21 18.53 -7.12 1.32
CA ASN A 21 18.23 -6.24 2.45
C ASN A 21 16.73 -5.97 2.59
N VAL A 22 16.04 -5.58 1.51
CA VAL A 22 14.58 -5.37 1.58
C VAL A 22 13.85 -6.68 1.87
N ARG A 23 14.30 -7.80 1.30
CA ARG A 23 13.73 -9.13 1.60
C ARG A 23 13.89 -9.49 3.07
N PHE A 24 15.08 -9.27 3.64
CA PHE A 24 15.37 -9.49 5.05
C PHE A 24 14.48 -8.60 5.90
N HIS A 25 14.37 -7.31 5.54
CA HIS A 25 13.53 -6.35 6.25
C HIS A 25 12.05 -6.77 6.32
N LEU A 26 11.46 -7.10 5.17
CA LEU A 26 10.08 -7.57 5.08
C LEU A 26 9.86 -8.86 5.90
N LYS A 27 10.86 -9.74 5.98
CA LYS A 27 10.77 -11.00 6.72
C LYS A 27 10.87 -10.80 8.22
N GLU A 28 11.93 -10.14 8.68
CA GLU A 28 12.29 -10.10 10.09
C GLU A 28 11.54 -8.98 10.84
N PHE A 29 11.30 -7.83 10.19
CA PHE A 29 10.67 -6.68 10.85
C PHE A 29 9.17 -6.61 10.56
N LEU A 30 8.75 -6.89 9.34
CA LEU A 30 7.31 -6.86 8.97
C LEU A 30 6.64 -8.24 9.03
N SER A 31 7.39 -9.26 9.46
CA SER A 31 6.87 -10.62 9.72
C SER A 31 6.18 -11.28 8.51
N PHE A 32 6.61 -10.98 7.28
CA PHE A 32 6.15 -11.70 6.09
C PHE A 32 6.89 -13.03 5.96
N ASN A 33 6.15 -14.12 5.77
CA ASN A 33 6.75 -15.44 5.60
C ASN A 33 7.32 -15.64 4.18
N ASN A 34 8.12 -16.70 3.98
CA ASN A 34 8.77 -16.97 2.70
C ASN A 34 7.79 -17.16 1.52
N ALA A 35 6.61 -17.73 1.76
CA ALA A 35 5.59 -17.91 0.73
C ALA A 35 4.99 -16.57 0.31
N GLN A 36 4.63 -15.73 1.29
CA GLN A 36 4.14 -14.36 1.07
C GLN A 36 5.18 -13.52 0.33
N LEU A 37 6.45 -13.58 0.73
CA LEU A 37 7.53 -12.84 0.05
C LEU A 37 7.69 -13.27 -1.42
N LYS A 38 7.56 -14.56 -1.71
CA LYS A 38 7.63 -15.09 -3.08
C LYS A 38 6.45 -14.59 -3.92
N GLU A 39 5.24 -14.64 -3.38
CA GLU A 39 4.04 -14.13 -4.04
C GLU A 39 4.13 -12.62 -4.27
N MET A 40 4.55 -11.86 -3.26
CA MET A 40 4.73 -10.42 -3.31
C MET A 40 5.71 -10.00 -4.41
N LEU A 41 6.84 -10.73 -4.54
CA LEU A 41 7.82 -10.52 -5.60
C LEU A 41 7.26 -10.76 -7.01
N LEU A 42 6.35 -11.73 -7.17
CA LEU A 42 5.73 -12.05 -8.46
C LEU A 42 4.65 -11.04 -8.88
N LYS A 43 3.95 -10.46 -7.89
CA LYS A 43 2.90 -9.45 -8.07
C LYS A 43 3.48 -8.04 -8.24
N GLU A 44 4.36 -7.62 -7.34
CA GLU A 44 4.93 -6.26 -7.29
C GLU A 44 6.45 -6.31 -7.07
N PRO A 45 7.24 -6.58 -8.13
CA PRO A 45 8.70 -6.72 -8.00
C PRO A 45 9.39 -5.43 -7.55
N LYS A 46 8.79 -4.26 -7.85
CA LYS A 46 9.36 -2.95 -7.49
C LYS A 46 9.32 -2.67 -5.98
N ILE A 47 8.66 -3.51 -5.17
CA ILE A 47 8.68 -3.35 -3.70
C ILE A 47 10.10 -3.51 -3.16
N TYR A 48 10.90 -4.39 -3.77
CA TYR A 48 12.31 -4.61 -3.44
C TYR A 48 13.23 -3.44 -3.85
N LEU A 49 12.69 -2.43 -4.54
CA LEU A 49 13.38 -1.18 -4.87
C LEU A 49 12.96 -0.05 -3.92
N SER A 50 12.10 -0.32 -2.94
CA SER A 50 11.58 0.69 -2.01
C SER A 50 12.45 0.75 -0.76
N SER A 51 12.51 1.93 -0.14
CA SER A 51 13.22 2.11 1.13
C SER A 51 12.57 1.27 2.24
N PRO A 52 13.34 0.49 3.02
CA PRO A 52 12.85 -0.24 4.19
C PRO A 52 12.05 0.63 5.17
N ASN A 53 12.54 1.83 5.48
CA ASN A 53 11.88 2.75 6.41
C ASN A 53 10.49 3.16 5.90
N ARG A 54 10.37 3.43 4.59
CA ARG A 54 9.09 3.79 3.98
C ARG A 54 8.12 2.61 3.95
N LEU A 55 8.63 1.39 3.72
CA LEU A 55 7.80 0.18 3.79
C LEU A 55 7.26 -0.04 5.20
N THR A 56 8.09 0.16 6.22
CA THR A 56 7.66 0.11 7.63
C THR A 56 6.60 1.16 7.93
N GLU A 57 6.82 2.42 7.57
CA GLU A 57 5.87 3.50 7.84
C GLU A 57 4.48 3.21 7.23
N VAL A 58 4.45 2.75 5.97
CA VAL A 58 3.20 2.37 5.32
C VAL A 58 2.58 1.14 5.99
N PHE A 59 3.37 0.12 6.28
CA PHE A 59 2.88 -1.11 6.90
C PHE A 59 2.30 -0.85 8.28
N ASP A 60 3.01 -0.10 9.12
CA ASP A 60 2.59 0.23 10.48
C ASP A 60 1.27 1.00 10.46
N TYR A 61 1.13 1.97 9.56
CA TYR A 61 -0.13 2.71 9.45
C TYR A 61 -1.29 1.80 9.00
N LEU A 62 -1.09 0.98 7.96
CA LEU A 62 -2.12 0.06 7.49
C LEU A 62 -2.50 -0.97 8.58
N HIS A 63 -1.51 -1.51 9.29
CA HIS A 63 -1.75 -2.58 10.27
C HIS A 63 -2.29 -2.05 11.60
N ASN A 64 -1.64 -1.03 12.16
CA ASN A 64 -1.91 -0.55 13.51
C ASN A 64 -3.00 0.51 13.54
N ASN A 65 -3.08 1.41 12.55
CA ASN A 65 -4.10 2.47 12.51
C ASN A 65 -5.36 2.03 11.76
N MET A 66 -5.23 1.26 10.68
CA MET A 66 -6.37 0.86 9.84
C MET A 66 -6.86 -0.57 10.07
N ALA A 67 -6.22 -1.32 10.98
CA ALA A 67 -6.51 -2.72 11.29
C ALA A 67 -6.50 -3.66 10.07
N ILE A 68 -5.73 -3.32 9.02
CA ILE A 68 -5.64 -4.13 7.81
C ILE A 68 -4.73 -5.33 8.07
N SER A 69 -5.23 -6.52 7.73
CA SER A 69 -4.46 -7.75 7.84
C SER A 69 -3.36 -7.84 6.77
N ARG A 70 -2.26 -8.52 7.11
CA ARG A 70 -1.21 -8.89 6.14
C ARG A 70 -1.78 -9.60 4.90
N HIS A 71 -2.79 -10.44 5.08
CA HIS A 71 -3.45 -11.14 3.97
C HIS A 71 -4.13 -10.16 3.01
N GLN A 72 -4.85 -9.16 3.52
CA GLN A 72 -5.45 -8.10 2.67
C GLN A 72 -4.38 -7.30 1.92
N MET A 73 -3.26 -6.96 2.57
CA MET A 73 -2.14 -6.29 1.89
C MET A 73 -1.55 -7.16 0.77
N MET A 74 -1.51 -8.49 0.95
CA MET A 74 -1.03 -9.44 -0.05
C MET A 74 -1.94 -9.56 -1.29
N VAL A 75 -3.23 -9.21 -1.17
CA VAL A 75 -4.13 -9.12 -2.33
C VAL A 75 -3.65 -8.04 -3.29
N TRP A 76 -3.23 -6.88 -2.76
CA TRP A 76 -2.69 -5.78 -3.57
C TRP A 76 -1.42 -5.17 -2.95
N PRO A 77 -0.25 -5.83 -3.09
CA PRO A 77 0.98 -5.43 -2.41
C PRO A 77 1.53 -4.06 -2.82
N SER A 78 1.09 -3.53 -3.96
CA SER A 78 1.47 -2.21 -4.44
C SER A 78 1.10 -1.09 -3.45
N ILE A 79 0.12 -1.31 -2.54
CA ILE A 79 -0.20 -0.36 -1.46
C ILE A 79 1.01 -0.02 -0.60
N LEU A 80 1.89 -0.98 -0.33
CA LEU A 80 3.09 -0.79 0.50
C LEU A 80 4.07 0.21 -0.13
N ARG A 81 3.96 0.46 -1.43
CA ARG A 81 4.77 1.42 -2.17
C ARG A 81 4.12 2.78 -2.32
N THR A 82 2.88 2.95 -1.89
CA THR A 82 2.20 4.25 -1.91
C THR A 82 2.92 5.23 -0.99
N ARG A 83 2.76 6.54 -1.22
CA ARG A 83 3.37 7.54 -0.32
C ARG A 83 2.60 7.53 1.00
N PRO A 84 3.28 7.51 2.18
CA PRO A 84 2.60 7.40 3.47
C PRO A 84 1.48 8.42 3.68
N HIS A 85 1.72 9.69 3.34
CA HIS A 85 0.72 10.75 3.45
C HIS A 85 -0.55 10.45 2.62
N ILE A 86 -0.43 9.89 1.41
CA ILE A 86 -1.62 9.57 0.60
C ILE A 86 -2.53 8.57 1.33
N ILE A 87 -1.97 7.56 1.98
CA ILE A 87 -2.76 6.56 2.73
C ILE A 87 -3.39 7.23 3.95
N ARG A 88 -2.57 7.94 4.72
CA ARG A 88 -2.99 8.60 5.96
C ARG A 88 -4.10 9.61 5.70
N ASP A 89 -3.87 10.54 4.80
CA ASP A 89 -4.74 11.67 4.56
C ASP A 89 -6.10 11.20 4.01
N ARG A 90 -6.08 10.22 3.10
CA ARG A 90 -7.32 9.60 2.57
C ARG A 90 -8.04 8.75 3.60
N HIS A 91 -7.31 8.00 4.43
CA HIS A 91 -7.92 7.23 5.51
C HIS A 91 -8.61 8.16 6.51
N LEU A 92 -7.92 9.20 6.99
CA LEU A 92 -8.47 10.19 7.93
C LEU A 92 -9.70 10.88 7.35
N PHE A 93 -9.67 11.22 6.05
CA PHE A 93 -10.84 11.80 5.39
C PHE A 93 -12.02 10.83 5.34
N LEU A 94 -11.78 9.55 4.99
CA LEU A 94 -12.84 8.54 5.03
C LEU A 94 -13.37 8.30 6.45
N VAL A 95 -12.53 8.41 7.48
CA VAL A 95 -12.97 8.34 8.88
C VAL A 95 -13.89 9.52 9.20
N ALA A 96 -13.51 10.75 8.82
CA ALA A 96 -14.32 11.95 9.02
C ALA A 96 -15.70 11.86 8.32
N LEU A 97 -15.75 11.18 7.17
CA LEU A 97 -16.99 10.94 6.42
C LEU A 97 -17.80 9.71 6.92
N GLY A 98 -17.27 8.93 7.87
CA GLY A 98 -17.89 7.67 8.30
C GLY A 98 -17.88 6.57 7.21
N ARG A 99 -16.95 6.66 6.25
CA ARG A 99 -16.82 5.77 5.08
C ARG A 99 -15.58 4.86 5.11
N ALA A 100 -14.82 4.87 6.21
CA ALA A 100 -13.63 4.02 6.36
C ALA A 100 -14.01 2.56 6.66
N GLN A 101 -14.45 1.82 5.65
CA GLN A 101 -14.76 0.39 5.73
C GLN A 101 -13.78 -0.42 4.86
N TYR A 102 -12.96 -1.27 5.47
CA TYR A 102 -11.95 -2.08 4.80
C TYR A 102 -12.22 -3.59 4.86
N ASP A 103 -13.33 -4.02 5.46
CA ASP A 103 -13.78 -5.41 5.47
C ASP A 103 -14.49 -5.75 4.14
N PRO A 104 -13.98 -6.70 3.33
CA PRO A 104 -14.62 -7.11 2.09
C PRO A 104 -15.98 -7.79 2.26
N CYS A 105 -16.34 -8.21 3.47
CA CYS A 105 -17.61 -8.86 3.78
C CYS A 105 -18.72 -7.86 4.13
N LEU A 106 -18.39 -6.57 4.28
CA LEU A 106 -19.34 -5.52 4.68
C LEU A 106 -19.69 -4.60 3.52
N GLU A 107 -20.86 -3.98 3.59
CA GLU A 107 -21.29 -2.97 2.61
C GLU A 107 -20.38 -1.74 2.64
N ASN A 108 -20.33 -1.02 1.51
CA ASN A 108 -19.45 0.13 1.31
C ASN A 108 -17.95 -0.18 1.46
N PHE A 109 -17.54 -1.44 1.25
CA PHE A 109 -16.15 -1.86 1.25
C PHE A 109 -15.27 -0.99 0.32
N VAL A 110 -14.20 -0.46 0.89
CA VAL A 110 -13.15 0.29 0.19
C VAL A 110 -11.93 -0.61 0.03
N SER A 111 -11.64 -1.00 -1.21
CA SER A 111 -10.41 -1.77 -1.50
C SER A 111 -9.15 -0.93 -1.32
N LEU A 112 -8.03 -1.56 -0.93
CA LEU A 112 -6.73 -0.88 -0.83
C LEU A 112 -6.27 -0.29 -2.17
N LYS A 113 -6.66 -0.92 -3.29
CA LYS A 113 -6.41 -0.41 -4.63
C LYS A 113 -7.13 0.91 -4.88
N ALA A 114 -8.39 1.03 -4.42
CA ALA A 114 -9.16 2.25 -4.53
C ALA A 114 -8.63 3.34 -3.60
N LEU A 115 -8.23 2.98 -2.37
CA LEU A 115 -7.58 3.90 -1.43
C LEU A 115 -6.26 4.45 -2.00
N GLY A 116 -5.46 3.59 -2.62
CA GLY A 116 -4.20 3.95 -3.27
C GLY A 116 -4.33 4.51 -4.69
N ALA A 117 -5.52 4.97 -5.12
CA ALA A 117 -5.74 5.54 -6.45
C ALA A 117 -4.74 6.66 -6.80
N ASN A 118 -4.38 6.79 -8.07
CA ASN A 118 -3.31 7.73 -8.47
C ASN A 118 -3.72 9.20 -8.38
N HIS A 119 -5.01 9.52 -8.55
CA HIS A 119 -5.52 10.89 -8.56
C HIS A 119 -6.55 11.12 -7.46
N ASP A 120 -6.54 12.33 -6.89
CA ASP A 120 -7.48 12.70 -5.83
C ASP A 120 -8.89 12.83 -6.36
N SER A 121 -9.07 13.31 -7.60
CA SER A 121 -10.36 13.32 -8.31
C SER A 121 -11.01 11.93 -8.36
N ASP A 122 -10.24 10.91 -8.74
CA ASP A 122 -10.72 9.52 -8.80
C ASP A 122 -11.10 8.99 -7.42
N PHE A 123 -10.30 9.31 -6.40
CA PHE A 123 -10.59 8.94 -5.02
C PHE A 123 -11.86 9.63 -4.50
N CYS A 124 -11.99 10.94 -4.70
CA CYS A 124 -13.14 11.71 -4.22
C CYS A 124 -14.43 11.25 -4.89
N LYS A 125 -14.42 11.10 -6.22
CA LYS A 125 -15.60 10.69 -7.00
C LYS A 125 -16.00 9.24 -6.76
N ASN A 126 -15.04 8.32 -6.78
CA ASN A 126 -15.34 6.89 -6.79
C ASN A 126 -15.39 6.28 -5.39
N VAL A 127 -14.68 6.84 -4.41
CA VAL A 127 -14.57 6.29 -3.05
C VAL A 127 -15.24 7.18 -2.03
N ALA A 128 -14.81 8.43 -1.87
CA ALA A 128 -15.33 9.32 -0.84
C ALA A 128 -16.75 9.84 -1.13
N LYS A 129 -17.16 9.83 -2.41
CA LYS A 129 -18.44 10.35 -2.90
C LYS A 129 -18.64 11.83 -2.57
N CYS A 130 -17.61 12.64 -2.77
CA CYS A 130 -17.59 14.08 -2.53
C CYS A 130 -16.90 14.83 -3.67
N GLU A 131 -16.94 16.16 -3.60
CA GLU A 131 -16.14 17.01 -4.48
C GLU A 131 -14.66 16.99 -4.05
N GLU A 132 -13.75 17.15 -5.00
CA GLU A 132 -12.31 17.20 -4.72
C GLU A 132 -11.95 18.41 -3.83
N ALA A 133 -12.70 19.51 -3.98
CA ALA A 133 -12.53 20.71 -3.16
C ALA A 133 -12.75 20.44 -1.66
N ASP A 134 -13.71 19.58 -1.30
CA ASP A 134 -13.98 19.21 0.09
C ASP A 134 -12.79 18.47 0.70
N PHE A 135 -12.19 17.56 -0.07
CA PHE A 135 -11.01 16.84 0.36
C PHE A 135 -9.84 17.79 0.58
N HIS A 136 -9.54 18.69 -0.37
CA HIS A 136 -8.46 19.67 -0.21
C HIS A 136 -8.71 20.66 0.92
N ALA A 137 -9.97 21.03 1.19
CA ALA A 137 -10.32 21.84 2.35
C ALA A 137 -10.03 21.08 3.66
N PHE A 138 -10.39 19.80 3.73
CA PHE A 138 -10.07 18.93 4.86
C PHE A 138 -8.56 18.78 5.09
N LEU A 139 -7.76 18.63 4.03
CA LEU A 139 -6.30 18.50 4.15
C LEU A 139 -5.65 19.72 4.81
N LYS A 140 -6.25 20.90 4.72
CA LYS A 140 -5.76 22.12 5.40
C LYS A 140 -6.03 22.13 6.90
N THR A 141 -6.82 21.18 7.40
CA THR A 141 -7.18 21.05 8.82
C THR A 141 -6.37 19.98 9.57
N LEU A 142 -5.55 19.21 8.86
CA LEU A 142 -4.63 18.19 9.39
C LEU A 142 -3.28 18.80 9.76
#